data_AF-A0A4Y3KUD9-F1
#
_entry.id   AF-A0A4Y3KUD9-F1
#
_cell.length_a   1.000
_cell.length_b   1.000
_cell.length_c   1.000
_cell.angle_alpha   90.00
_cell.angle_beta   90.00
_cell.angle_gamma   90.00
#
_symmetry.space_group_name_H-M   'P 1'
#
loop_
_entity.id
_entity.type
_entity.pdbx_description
1 polymer ?
#
loop_
_entity_poly.entity_id
_entity_poly.type
_entity_poly.pdbx_seq_one_letter_code
_entity_poly.pdbx_strand_id
1 'polypeptide(L)'
;MARRSWVVRTLAGALALTAGVVPAASAVQGSAPTGAAAAATVKIAVGEVRACSGALVGPSWVVTAKSCFAATPGAAVAQGAPTERTTATVGRTDLTSTAGHEVAVTLVVPHPDRDLVLVRLAAPVTDVAPVAVATTGPVPGEDLTVTGYGRTTTQWVPDVAHAATYTVTTVNPGTVDLRAASPDASVCKGDAGGPTLRTTPAGGVELVAIHHTADQGGCLGASTSGQAARDTRVDDLRDWITRSTTPTQQVALGGSRIAVLTDDRRAQVKDGGLRADWVQLLGANAKQVVVDGTRIAVLAEDGVAWVKDGATTATFVPVFTNVREIALSGNRIGVLTRGGEARVKEGDLYAPWVVEATGVTSLVLSGNRIGVVNDGGEAHVKEGSLSADWVVVYPGVKSLVMSGNRIGVLTKSGEVRVKEGGLRADWVVQSSGVTSLSLSGNRIGILKNGQAHVKEGPLGATWVLEASGVTSLVLSGNRIGVVDQAGKAHVKEGDLYAGWVVVWQ
;
A
#
# COMPACT_ATOMS: atom_id res chain seq x y z
N MET A 1 81.29 -31.75 -80.75
CA MET A 1 80.25 -31.03 -81.52
C MET A 1 78.88 -31.39 -80.94
N ALA A 2 78.16 -30.41 -80.38
CA ALA A 2 76.70 -30.30 -80.39
C ALA A 2 76.32 -29.10 -79.50
N ARG A 3 75.86 -28.02 -80.15
CA ARG A 3 75.27 -26.82 -79.52
C ARG A 3 73.78 -27.04 -79.32
N ARG A 4 73.21 -26.48 -78.26
CA ARG A 4 71.81 -26.00 -78.28
C ARG A 4 71.61 -24.84 -77.29
N SER A 5 71.27 -23.71 -77.88
CA SER A 5 70.97 -22.40 -77.29
C SER A 5 69.47 -22.25 -77.02
N TRP A 6 69.08 -21.61 -75.91
CA TRP A 6 67.73 -21.08 -75.73
C TRP A 6 67.76 -19.67 -75.14
N VAL A 7 66.92 -18.83 -75.74
CA VAL A 7 66.75 -17.39 -75.57
C VAL A 7 65.65 -17.11 -74.54
N VAL A 8 65.85 -16.03 -73.79
CA VAL A 8 64.99 -15.41 -72.77
C VAL A 8 63.71 -14.81 -73.39
N ARG A 9 62.58 -14.86 -72.68
CA ARG A 9 61.57 -13.77 -72.61
C ARG A 9 60.62 -13.93 -71.41
N THR A 10 60.40 -12.81 -70.74
CA THR A 10 59.68 -12.51 -69.48
C THR A 10 58.15 -12.45 -69.61
N LEU A 11 57.41 -12.68 -68.51
CA LEU A 11 56.04 -12.18 -68.29
C LEU A 11 55.76 -11.94 -66.79
N ALA A 12 55.05 -10.85 -66.51
CA ALA A 12 54.88 -10.15 -65.24
C ALA A 12 53.83 -10.75 -64.28
N GLY A 13 53.94 -10.41 -63.00
CA GLY A 13 53.12 -10.93 -61.91
C GLY A 13 51.78 -10.23 -61.69
N ALA A 14 50.91 -10.94 -60.96
CA ALA A 14 49.73 -10.40 -60.28
C ALA A 14 49.66 -11.05 -58.88
N LEU A 15 49.80 -10.25 -57.83
CA LEU A 15 49.66 -10.66 -56.43
C LEU A 15 48.23 -10.30 -56.00
N ALA A 16 47.38 -11.30 -55.77
CA ALA A 16 46.01 -11.11 -55.29
C ALA A 16 46.02 -10.79 -53.78
N LEU A 17 45.52 -9.61 -53.39
CA LEU A 17 45.17 -9.31 -52.01
C LEU A 17 43.82 -9.97 -51.69
N THR A 18 43.83 -10.96 -50.81
CA THR A 18 42.63 -11.48 -50.17
C THR A 18 42.18 -10.53 -49.06
N ALA A 19 41.12 -9.76 -49.31
CA ALA A 19 40.41 -9.02 -48.28
C ALA A 19 39.65 -10.01 -47.39
N GLY A 20 40.24 -10.36 -46.24
CA GLY A 20 39.51 -11.01 -45.16
C GLY A 20 38.50 -10.03 -44.58
N VAL A 21 37.21 -10.32 -44.71
CA VAL A 21 36.16 -9.62 -43.99
C VAL A 21 36.28 -10.04 -42.52
N VAL A 22 36.98 -9.25 -41.71
CA VAL A 22 36.87 -9.35 -40.25
C VAL A 22 35.45 -8.90 -39.90
N PRO A 23 34.63 -9.70 -39.19
CA PRO A 23 33.42 -9.17 -38.63
C PRO A 23 33.80 -7.99 -37.75
N ALA A 24 33.15 -6.84 -37.93
CA ALA A 24 33.22 -5.76 -36.97
C ALA A 24 32.75 -6.34 -35.62
N ALA A 25 33.69 -6.49 -34.69
CA ALA A 25 33.37 -6.72 -33.28
C ALA A 25 32.59 -5.48 -32.81
N SER A 26 31.26 -5.55 -32.89
CA SER A 26 30.38 -4.58 -32.26
C SER A 26 30.36 -4.95 -30.78
N ALA A 27 30.99 -4.09 -29.98
CA ALA A 27 31.03 -4.20 -28.53
C ALA A 27 29.60 -4.19 -27.96
N VAL A 28 29.26 -5.21 -27.17
CA VAL A 28 28.04 -5.26 -26.35
C VAL A 28 28.47 -5.02 -24.91
N GLN A 29 27.97 -3.96 -24.28
CA GLN A 29 28.04 -3.80 -22.82
C GLN A 29 26.63 -3.79 -22.25
N GLY A 30 26.31 -4.88 -21.55
CA GLY A 30 25.01 -5.21 -21.00
C GLY A 30 23.93 -5.38 -22.06
N SER A 31 23.36 -6.58 -22.21
CA SER A 31 22.17 -6.73 -23.06
C SER A 31 21.03 -5.90 -22.51
N ALA A 32 20.17 -5.36 -23.38
CA ALA A 32 18.91 -4.81 -22.90
C ALA A 32 18.16 -5.91 -22.12
N PRO A 33 17.60 -5.62 -20.93
CA PRO A 33 16.79 -6.60 -20.24
C PRO A 33 15.61 -6.99 -21.12
N THR A 34 15.16 -8.24 -21.00
CA THR A 34 14.02 -8.77 -21.75
C THR A 34 13.03 -9.46 -20.81
N GLY A 35 11.82 -9.72 -21.31
CA GLY A 35 10.80 -10.48 -20.59
C GLY A 35 10.51 -9.92 -19.18
N ALA A 36 10.53 -10.80 -18.19
CA ALA A 36 10.19 -10.44 -16.81
C ALA A 36 11.22 -9.49 -16.15
N ALA A 37 12.50 -9.56 -16.55
CA ALA A 37 13.50 -8.61 -16.08
C ALA A 37 13.20 -7.20 -16.59
N ALA A 38 12.87 -7.05 -17.88
CA ALA A 38 12.46 -5.76 -18.46
C ALA A 38 11.19 -5.19 -17.81
N ALA A 39 10.21 -6.05 -17.51
CA ALA A 39 8.98 -5.64 -16.84
C ALA A 39 9.24 -5.15 -15.40
N ALA A 40 10.22 -5.75 -14.71
CA ALA A 40 10.59 -5.35 -13.37
C ALA A 40 11.33 -3.99 -13.34
N THR A 41 12.20 -3.70 -14.31
CA THR A 41 13.08 -2.51 -14.29
C THR A 41 12.32 -1.20 -14.56
N VAL A 42 12.38 -0.27 -13.61
CA VAL A 42 11.73 1.04 -13.66
C VAL A 42 12.79 2.15 -13.70
N LYS A 43 12.58 3.18 -14.53
CA LYS A 43 13.35 4.43 -14.46
C LYS A 43 12.71 5.36 -13.44
N ILE A 44 13.50 5.94 -12.54
CA ILE A 44 13.04 6.98 -11.61
C ILE A 44 13.79 8.27 -11.91
N ALA A 45 13.06 9.32 -12.28
CA ALA A 45 13.60 10.68 -12.41
C ALA A 45 13.17 11.50 -11.19
N VAL A 46 14.13 12.06 -10.46
CA VAL A 46 13.90 12.90 -9.26
C VAL A 46 14.42 14.30 -9.53
N GLY A 47 13.50 15.26 -9.66
CA GLY A 47 13.81 16.59 -10.14
C GLY A 47 14.38 16.57 -11.56
N GLU A 48 15.21 17.56 -11.89
CA GLU A 48 15.77 17.71 -13.24
C GLU A 48 17.12 17.01 -13.45
N VAL A 49 17.84 16.72 -12.35
CA VAL A 49 19.27 16.37 -12.42
C VAL A 49 19.60 14.97 -11.90
N ARG A 50 18.66 14.30 -11.23
CA ARG A 50 18.91 12.99 -10.61
C ARG A 50 18.06 11.93 -11.27
N ALA A 51 18.73 10.88 -11.72
CA ALA A 51 18.11 9.66 -12.21
C ALA A 51 18.56 8.49 -11.36
N CYS A 52 17.61 7.60 -11.09
CA CYS A 52 17.78 6.33 -10.41
C CYS A 52 17.02 5.24 -11.19
N SER A 53 17.14 4.01 -10.70
CA SER A 53 16.38 2.87 -11.19
C SER A 53 15.50 2.31 -10.06
N GLY A 54 14.59 1.40 -10.38
CA GLY A 54 13.62 0.85 -9.43
C GLY A 54 13.05 -0.48 -9.89
N ALA A 55 12.24 -1.12 -9.03
CA ALA A 55 11.52 -2.34 -9.35
C ALA A 55 10.01 -2.20 -9.12
N LEU A 56 9.17 -2.53 -10.09
CA LEU A 56 7.71 -2.54 -9.92
C LEU A 56 7.28 -3.71 -9.02
N VAL A 57 6.83 -3.45 -7.79
CA VAL A 57 6.46 -4.49 -6.79
C VAL A 57 4.95 -4.58 -6.54
N GLY A 58 4.17 -3.68 -7.12
CA GLY A 58 2.72 -3.74 -7.20
C GLY A 58 2.19 -2.77 -8.26
N PRO A 59 0.90 -2.84 -8.64
CA PRO A 59 0.36 -1.99 -9.72
C PRO A 59 0.59 -0.50 -9.51
N SER A 60 0.61 -0.03 -8.26
CA SER A 60 0.87 1.37 -7.92
C SER A 60 2.17 1.58 -7.14
N TRP A 61 3.07 0.60 -7.09
CA TRP A 61 4.20 0.62 -6.16
C TRP A 61 5.51 0.20 -6.79
N VAL A 62 6.52 1.05 -6.63
CA VAL A 62 7.89 0.78 -7.05
C VAL A 62 8.78 0.81 -5.82
N VAL A 63 9.71 -0.12 -5.70
CA VAL A 63 10.79 -0.07 -4.72
C VAL A 63 12.06 0.48 -5.37
N THR A 64 12.77 1.35 -4.66
CA THR A 64 14.02 1.98 -5.15
C THR A 64 14.89 2.38 -3.94
N ALA A 65 16.05 3.01 -4.19
CA ALA A 65 16.96 3.45 -3.15
C ALA A 65 16.45 4.72 -2.46
N LYS A 66 16.45 4.75 -1.13
CA LYS A 66 16.02 5.92 -0.33
C LYS A 66 16.94 7.11 -0.57
N SER A 67 18.23 6.88 -0.76
CA SER A 67 19.27 7.85 -1.08
C SER A 67 18.98 8.67 -2.34
N CYS A 68 18.16 8.17 -3.28
CA CYS A 68 17.71 8.94 -4.44
C CYS A 68 16.85 10.16 -4.07
N PHE A 69 16.15 10.10 -2.94
CA PHE A 69 15.24 11.14 -2.45
C PHE A 69 15.85 12.04 -1.38
N ALA A 70 17.09 11.77 -0.97
CA ALA A 70 17.78 12.60 0.00
C ALA A 70 18.25 13.91 -0.66
N ALA A 71 18.06 15.05 0.04
CA ALA A 71 18.54 16.35 -0.44
C ALA A 71 20.07 16.36 -0.61
N THR A 72 20.77 15.75 0.36
CA THR A 72 22.21 15.50 0.33
C THR A 72 22.50 14.05 0.71
N PRO A 73 23.66 13.49 0.33
CA PRO A 73 24.04 12.14 0.74
C PRO A 73 23.92 11.96 2.27
N GLY A 74 23.20 10.92 2.70
CA GLY A 74 22.98 10.60 4.11
C GLY A 74 21.88 11.41 4.82
N ALA A 75 21.26 12.39 4.17
CA ALA A 75 20.15 13.12 4.77
C ALA A 75 18.92 12.20 4.97
N ALA A 76 18.16 12.47 6.03
CA ALA A 76 16.91 11.77 6.27
C ALA A 76 15.89 12.09 5.17
N VAL A 77 15.17 11.06 4.75
CA VAL A 77 14.03 11.20 3.83
C VAL A 77 12.77 11.07 4.67
N ALA A 78 11.92 12.10 4.62
CA ALA A 78 10.62 12.05 5.28
C ALA A 78 9.62 11.25 4.44
N GLN A 79 8.73 10.53 5.11
CA GLN A 79 7.56 9.94 4.45
C GLN A 79 6.60 11.05 4.04
N GLY A 80 6.07 10.99 2.82
CA GLY A 80 5.12 11.98 2.30
C GLY A 80 5.23 12.17 0.80
N ALA A 81 4.67 13.25 0.27
CA ALA A 81 4.89 13.63 -1.12
C ALA A 81 6.39 13.84 -1.38
N PRO A 82 6.92 13.46 -2.57
CA PRO A 82 8.27 13.81 -2.96
C PRO A 82 8.52 15.32 -2.83
N THR A 83 9.67 15.72 -2.28
CA THR A 83 10.06 17.14 -2.20
C THR A 83 10.34 17.74 -3.57
N GLU A 84 10.87 16.91 -4.48
CA GLU A 84 11.13 17.22 -5.88
C GLU A 84 10.15 16.48 -6.78
N ARG A 85 9.76 17.08 -7.90
CA ARG A 85 8.91 16.41 -8.89
C ARG A 85 9.56 15.10 -9.29
N THR A 86 8.85 14.00 -9.06
CA THR A 86 9.36 12.66 -9.34
C THR A 86 8.46 11.94 -10.33
N THR A 87 9.08 11.31 -11.33
CA THR A 87 8.39 10.51 -12.34
C THR A 87 8.98 9.10 -12.39
N ALA A 88 8.11 8.10 -12.53
CA ALA A 88 8.48 6.71 -12.78
C ALA A 88 8.10 6.29 -14.20
N THR A 89 9.06 5.75 -14.95
CA THR A 89 8.81 5.15 -16.27
C THR A 89 8.83 3.63 -16.15
N VAL A 90 7.69 3.00 -16.40
CA VAL A 90 7.43 1.57 -16.16
C VAL A 90 7.17 0.87 -17.49
N GLY A 91 7.78 -0.30 -17.71
CA GLY A 91 7.56 -1.10 -18.92
C GLY A 91 8.18 -0.51 -20.20
N ARG A 92 9.24 0.30 -20.07
CA ARG A 92 9.91 0.96 -21.19
C ARG A 92 11.43 0.83 -21.07
N THR A 93 12.02 -0.14 -21.75
CA THR A 93 13.48 -0.35 -21.77
C THR A 93 14.23 0.60 -22.69
N ASP A 94 13.57 1.16 -23.70
CA ASP A 94 14.09 2.23 -24.57
C ASP A 94 13.26 3.49 -24.37
N LEU A 95 13.85 4.49 -23.72
CA LEU A 95 13.24 5.77 -23.34
C LEU A 95 12.89 6.65 -24.54
N THR A 96 13.42 6.36 -25.74
CA THR A 96 13.04 7.04 -26.98
C THR A 96 11.71 6.53 -27.55
N SER A 97 11.25 5.36 -27.09
CA SER A 97 9.97 4.78 -27.48
C SER A 97 8.79 5.34 -26.67
N THR A 98 7.57 5.11 -27.16
CA THR A 98 6.33 5.46 -26.45
C THR A 98 5.73 4.29 -25.66
N ALA A 99 6.44 3.18 -25.53
CA ALA A 99 5.94 1.99 -24.83
C ALA A 99 5.78 2.22 -23.32
N GLY A 100 5.00 1.40 -22.64
CA GLY A 100 4.84 1.48 -21.19
C GLY A 100 4.22 2.80 -20.70
N HIS A 101 4.54 3.18 -19.48
CA HIS A 101 3.86 4.26 -18.75
C HIS A 101 4.86 5.22 -18.14
N GLU A 102 4.53 6.51 -18.17
CA GLU A 102 5.24 7.53 -17.43
C GLU A 102 4.28 8.15 -16.42
N VAL A 103 4.52 7.88 -15.14
CA VAL A 103 3.56 8.16 -14.07
C VAL A 103 4.24 8.98 -12.97
N ALA A 104 3.58 10.04 -12.51
CA ALA A 104 4.06 10.82 -11.38
C ALA A 104 4.09 9.97 -10.10
N VAL A 105 5.09 10.19 -9.25
CA VAL A 105 5.14 9.64 -7.90
C VAL A 105 4.45 10.60 -6.94
N THR A 106 3.56 10.07 -6.11
CA THR A 106 2.72 10.87 -5.18
C THR A 106 3.04 10.64 -3.71
N LEU A 107 3.74 9.55 -3.38
CA LEU A 107 4.10 9.21 -2.01
C LEU A 107 5.45 8.50 -1.98
N VAL A 108 6.25 8.83 -0.98
CA VAL A 108 7.54 8.22 -0.63
C VAL A 108 7.37 7.60 0.76
N VAL A 109 7.67 6.31 0.90
CA VAL A 109 7.61 5.54 2.16
C VAL A 109 8.99 4.96 2.45
N PRO A 110 9.86 5.70 3.17
CA PRO A 110 11.22 5.26 3.47
C PRO A 110 11.19 4.10 4.46
N HIS A 111 12.00 3.06 4.19
CA HIS A 111 12.29 2.05 5.20
C HIS A 111 13.08 2.72 6.34
N PRO A 112 12.75 2.46 7.62
CA PRO A 112 13.42 3.10 8.76
C PRO A 112 14.93 2.83 8.74
N ASP A 113 15.31 1.57 8.56
CA ASP A 113 16.70 1.13 8.85
C ASP A 113 17.52 0.74 7.62
N ARG A 114 16.99 0.89 6.39
CA ARG A 114 17.67 0.45 5.16
C ARG A 114 17.65 1.54 4.10
N ASP A 115 18.63 1.51 3.19
CA ASP A 115 18.60 2.35 1.98
C ASP A 115 17.59 1.79 0.97
N LEU A 116 16.31 1.91 1.32
CA LEU A 116 15.19 1.38 0.57
C LEU A 116 13.96 2.24 0.81
N VAL A 117 13.22 2.49 -0.26
CA VAL A 117 12.00 3.30 -0.23
C VAL A 117 10.97 2.71 -1.17
N LEU A 118 9.71 2.69 -0.73
CA LEU A 118 8.58 2.45 -1.62
C LEU A 118 8.07 3.79 -2.12
N VAL A 119 7.76 3.85 -3.42
CA VAL A 119 7.15 5.02 -4.03
C VAL A 119 5.82 4.65 -4.67
N ARG A 120 4.78 5.45 -4.41
CA ARG A 120 3.43 5.23 -4.96
C ARG A 120 3.24 6.01 -6.24
N LEU A 121 2.78 5.32 -7.28
CA LEU A 121 2.40 5.90 -8.56
C LEU A 121 1.04 6.61 -8.45
N ALA A 122 0.89 7.73 -9.17
CA ALA A 122 -0.37 8.48 -9.24
C ALA A 122 -1.53 7.69 -9.87
N ALA A 123 -1.20 6.73 -10.75
CA ALA A 123 -2.13 5.81 -11.37
C ALA A 123 -1.56 4.38 -11.34
N PRO A 124 -2.41 3.35 -11.18
CA PRO A 124 -1.96 1.96 -11.28
C PRO A 124 -1.55 1.62 -12.72
N VAL A 125 -0.45 0.89 -12.84
CA VAL A 125 0.00 0.21 -14.07
C VAL A 125 -0.44 -1.25 -13.96
N THR A 126 -1.35 -1.67 -14.83
CA THR A 126 -2.01 -2.99 -14.74
C THR A 126 -1.66 -3.96 -15.86
N ASP A 127 -1.02 -3.46 -16.92
CA ASP A 127 -0.57 -4.18 -18.11
C ASP A 127 0.92 -4.58 -18.05
N VAL A 128 1.65 -4.14 -17.02
CA VAL A 128 3.01 -4.58 -16.69
C VAL A 128 2.96 -5.40 -15.40
N ALA A 129 3.41 -6.65 -15.45
CA ALA A 129 3.40 -7.54 -14.29
C ALA A 129 4.44 -7.10 -13.24
N PRO A 130 4.05 -6.85 -11.98
CA PRO A 130 4.99 -6.58 -10.91
C PRO A 130 5.88 -7.79 -10.59
N VAL A 131 7.13 -7.53 -10.18
CA VAL A 131 8.06 -8.57 -9.72
C VAL A 131 7.72 -9.02 -8.30
N ALA A 132 7.72 -10.32 -8.08
CA ALA A 132 7.58 -10.87 -6.73
C ALA A 132 8.85 -10.62 -5.91
N VAL A 133 8.71 -10.20 -4.66
CA VAL A 133 9.83 -10.07 -3.70
C VAL A 133 10.25 -11.48 -3.27
N ALA A 134 11.54 -11.82 -3.32
CA ALA A 134 12.00 -13.15 -2.92
C ALA A 134 11.64 -13.48 -1.45
N THR A 135 11.41 -14.76 -1.12
CA THR A 135 11.26 -15.23 0.28
C THR A 135 12.53 -15.84 0.85
N THR A 136 13.50 -16.13 -0.01
CA THR A 136 14.75 -16.77 0.35
C THR A 136 15.89 -15.83 0.04
N GLY A 137 16.76 -15.63 1.02
CA GLY A 137 17.96 -14.82 0.86
C GLY A 137 18.89 -15.38 -0.23
N PRO A 138 19.75 -14.53 -0.81
CA PRO A 138 20.79 -14.98 -1.73
C PRO A 138 21.79 -15.91 -1.04
N VAL A 139 22.51 -16.71 -1.82
CA VAL A 139 23.60 -17.56 -1.33
C VAL A 139 24.93 -17.24 -2.04
N PRO A 140 26.09 -17.34 -1.36
CA PRO A 140 27.38 -17.16 -2.01
C PRO A 140 27.57 -18.07 -3.22
N GLY A 141 28.10 -17.52 -4.31
CA GLY A 141 28.28 -18.21 -5.60
C GLY A 141 27.04 -18.19 -6.50
N GLU A 142 25.90 -17.66 -6.04
CA GLU A 142 24.71 -17.49 -6.86
C GLU A 142 24.91 -16.38 -7.90
N ASP A 143 24.57 -16.65 -9.16
CA ASP A 143 24.54 -15.65 -10.22
C ASP A 143 23.16 -14.98 -10.29
N LEU A 144 23.16 -13.65 -10.22
CA LEU A 144 21.98 -12.80 -10.24
C LEU A 144 22.05 -11.85 -11.44
N THR A 145 20.88 -11.51 -11.99
CA THR A 145 20.76 -10.52 -13.05
C THR A 145 20.50 -9.15 -12.45
N VAL A 146 21.41 -8.21 -12.67
CA VAL A 146 21.27 -6.80 -12.28
C VAL A 146 20.74 -6.00 -13.46
N THR A 147 19.86 -5.01 -13.23
CA THR A 147 19.34 -4.16 -14.30
C THR A 147 19.17 -2.71 -13.86
N GLY A 148 19.30 -1.78 -14.80
CA GLY A 148 19.11 -0.36 -14.52
C GLY A 148 19.30 0.55 -15.73
N TYR A 149 19.18 1.86 -15.49
CA TYR A 149 19.33 2.93 -16.49
C TYR A 149 20.48 3.89 -16.11
N GLY A 150 21.45 3.38 -15.37
CA GLY A 150 22.66 4.10 -15.01
C GLY A 150 23.60 4.23 -16.20
N ARG A 151 24.67 5.00 -15.99
CA ARG A 151 25.70 5.29 -16.99
C ARG A 151 26.33 4.01 -17.55
N THR A 152 26.86 4.10 -18.76
CA THR A 152 27.70 3.04 -19.35
C THR A 152 29.17 3.49 -19.41
N THR A 153 30.06 2.70 -20.04
CA THR A 153 31.43 3.13 -20.36
C THR A 153 31.50 4.38 -21.24
N THR A 154 30.48 4.63 -22.08
CA THR A 154 30.52 5.64 -23.15
C THR A 154 29.45 6.71 -23.02
N GLN A 155 28.38 6.47 -22.26
CA GLN A 155 27.22 7.37 -22.19
C GLN A 155 26.90 7.83 -20.77
N TRP A 156 26.73 9.15 -20.59
CA TRP A 156 26.46 9.79 -19.30
C TRP A 156 24.98 9.73 -18.87
N VAL A 157 24.05 9.69 -19.82
CA VAL A 157 22.63 9.46 -19.60
C VAL A 157 22.13 8.51 -20.68
N PRO A 158 22.12 7.19 -20.42
CA PRO A 158 21.60 6.22 -21.37
C PRO A 158 20.08 6.33 -21.54
N ASP A 159 19.62 6.25 -22.78
CA ASP A 159 18.20 6.12 -23.11
C ASP A 159 17.72 4.67 -23.02
N VAL A 160 18.63 3.71 -22.82
CA VAL A 160 18.31 2.28 -22.81
C VAL A 160 18.63 1.68 -21.45
N ALA A 161 17.79 0.75 -20.99
CA ALA A 161 18.06 -0.07 -19.82
C ALA A 161 19.12 -1.12 -20.15
N HIS A 162 20.01 -1.40 -19.20
CA HIS A 162 21.06 -2.41 -19.34
C HIS A 162 20.89 -3.52 -18.31
N ALA A 163 21.36 -4.71 -18.65
CA ALA A 163 21.40 -5.87 -17.77
C ALA A 163 22.80 -6.50 -17.76
N ALA A 164 23.21 -7.00 -16.59
CA ALA A 164 24.46 -7.73 -16.44
C ALA A 164 24.32 -8.86 -15.41
N THR A 165 25.26 -9.80 -15.42
CA THR A 165 25.33 -10.87 -14.42
C THR A 165 26.34 -10.51 -13.33
N TYR A 166 25.92 -10.65 -12.08
CA TYR A 166 26.75 -10.50 -10.90
C TYR A 166 26.66 -11.73 -10.02
N THR A 167 27.79 -12.18 -9.51
CA THR A 167 27.86 -13.33 -8.59
C THR A 167 27.88 -12.84 -7.16
N VAL A 168 27.06 -13.45 -6.29
CA VAL A 168 27.05 -13.20 -4.86
C VAL A 168 28.37 -13.64 -4.23
N THR A 169 29.02 -12.74 -3.49
CA THR A 169 30.26 -13.04 -2.76
C THR A 169 30.01 -13.20 -1.28
N THR A 170 29.28 -12.27 -0.66
CA THR A 170 29.03 -12.26 0.79
C THR A 170 27.62 -11.79 1.08
N VAL A 171 26.93 -12.50 1.98
CA VAL A 171 25.58 -12.15 2.43
C VAL A 171 25.70 -11.54 3.82
N ASN A 172 25.35 -10.27 3.96
CA ASN A 172 25.43 -9.52 5.20
C ASN A 172 24.01 -9.29 5.77
N PRO A 173 23.87 -8.88 7.03
CA PRO A 173 22.61 -8.35 7.53
C PRO A 173 22.13 -7.16 6.67
N GLY A 174 20.96 -7.31 6.03
CA GLY A 174 20.32 -6.27 5.21
C GLY A 174 20.98 -5.94 3.87
N THR A 175 22.17 -6.46 3.56
CA THR A 175 22.87 -6.20 2.28
C THR A 175 23.51 -7.46 1.71
N VAL A 176 23.82 -7.44 0.41
CA VAL A 176 24.56 -8.49 -0.28
C VAL A 176 25.69 -7.87 -1.09
N ASP A 177 26.88 -8.46 -0.99
CA ASP A 177 28.05 -8.09 -1.78
C ASP A 177 28.12 -8.94 -3.03
N LEU A 178 28.40 -8.28 -4.15
CA LEU A 178 28.35 -8.83 -5.48
C LEU A 178 29.65 -8.50 -6.22
N ARG A 179 30.05 -9.41 -7.11
CA ARG A 179 31.14 -9.18 -8.07
C ARG A 179 30.62 -9.34 -9.48
N ALA A 180 31.12 -8.50 -10.39
CA ALA A 180 30.85 -8.65 -11.81
C ALA A 180 31.26 -10.05 -12.30
N ALA A 181 30.38 -10.72 -13.04
CA ALA A 181 30.67 -12.04 -13.62
C ALA A 181 31.54 -11.94 -14.89
N SER A 182 31.63 -10.75 -15.49
CA SER A 182 32.50 -10.46 -16.63
C SER A 182 33.14 -9.06 -16.51
N PRO A 183 34.27 -8.79 -17.18
CA PRO A 183 34.90 -7.47 -17.19
C PRO A 183 34.02 -6.35 -17.80
N ASP A 184 33.01 -6.73 -18.57
CA ASP A 184 32.09 -5.79 -19.24
C ASP A 184 30.85 -5.46 -18.39
N ALA A 185 30.66 -6.15 -17.25
CA ALA A 185 29.56 -5.91 -16.33
C ALA A 185 29.91 -4.77 -15.36
N SER A 186 29.04 -3.76 -15.28
CA SER A 186 29.21 -2.63 -14.36
C SER A 186 27.86 -2.16 -13.81
N VAL A 187 27.84 -1.79 -12.53
CA VAL A 187 26.77 -1.03 -11.89
C VAL A 187 27.28 0.39 -11.69
N CYS A 188 26.60 1.35 -12.29
CA CYS A 188 27.08 2.71 -12.44
C CYS A 188 26.15 3.74 -11.77
N LYS A 189 26.63 4.98 -11.66
CA LYS A 189 25.78 6.11 -11.23
C LYS A 189 24.52 6.17 -12.08
N GLY A 190 23.37 6.14 -11.41
CA GLY A 190 22.03 6.09 -12.01
C GLY A 190 21.36 4.71 -11.93
N ASP A 191 22.10 3.65 -11.63
CA ASP A 191 21.54 2.32 -11.38
C ASP A 191 20.99 2.16 -9.96
N ALA A 192 21.32 3.07 -9.02
CA ALA A 192 20.84 3.03 -7.64
C ALA A 192 19.32 2.77 -7.58
N GLY A 193 18.92 1.78 -6.79
CA GLY A 193 17.55 1.30 -6.66
C GLY A 193 17.09 0.29 -7.71
N GLY A 194 17.86 0.05 -8.78
CA GLY A 194 17.56 -0.93 -9.81
C GLY A 194 17.55 -2.37 -9.26
N PRO A 195 16.80 -3.29 -9.89
CA PRO A 195 16.57 -4.61 -9.30
C PRO A 195 17.72 -5.58 -9.57
N THR A 196 18.02 -6.37 -8.54
CA THR A 196 18.84 -7.57 -8.60
C THR A 196 17.92 -8.78 -8.51
N LEU A 197 17.91 -9.55 -9.60
CA LEU A 197 16.89 -10.52 -9.93
C LEU A 197 17.44 -11.94 -9.95
N ARG A 198 16.66 -12.87 -9.40
CA ARG A 198 16.89 -14.30 -9.51
C ARG A 198 15.89 -14.90 -10.50
N THR A 199 16.38 -15.72 -11.41
CA THR A 199 15.51 -16.51 -12.31
C THR A 199 14.80 -17.59 -11.52
N THR A 200 13.48 -17.70 -11.69
CA THR A 200 12.69 -18.75 -11.03
C THR A 200 12.63 -20.01 -11.89
N PRO A 201 12.43 -21.21 -11.29
CA PRO A 201 12.24 -22.45 -12.06
C PRO A 201 11.06 -22.40 -13.04
N ALA A 202 10.10 -21.52 -12.81
CA ALA A 202 8.94 -21.30 -13.68
C ALA A 202 9.23 -20.39 -14.90
N GLY A 203 10.48 -19.93 -15.07
CA GLY A 203 10.89 -19.06 -16.18
C GLY A 203 10.60 -17.57 -15.97
N GLY A 204 10.24 -17.16 -14.75
CA GLY A 204 10.08 -15.75 -14.35
C GLY A 204 11.30 -15.23 -13.59
N VAL A 205 11.13 -14.10 -12.90
CA VAL A 205 12.14 -13.55 -11.98
C VAL A 205 11.51 -13.19 -10.63
N GLU A 206 12.33 -13.19 -9.58
CA GLU A 206 12.01 -12.59 -8.28
C GLU A 206 13.07 -11.58 -7.86
N LEU A 207 12.65 -10.56 -7.11
CA LEU A 207 13.50 -9.49 -6.60
C LEU A 207 14.24 -9.93 -5.34
N VAL A 208 15.56 -10.02 -5.43
CA VAL A 208 16.44 -10.43 -4.32
C VAL A 208 16.99 -9.23 -3.57
N ALA A 209 17.36 -8.18 -4.30
CA ALA A 209 17.94 -6.95 -3.75
C ALA A 209 17.73 -5.76 -4.69
N ILE A 210 18.08 -4.55 -4.24
CA ILE A 210 18.16 -3.34 -5.07
C ILE A 210 19.55 -2.72 -5.01
N HIS A 211 20.00 -2.09 -6.10
CA HIS A 211 21.32 -1.47 -6.17
C HIS A 211 21.51 -0.40 -5.11
N HIS A 212 22.62 -0.48 -4.37
CA HIS A 212 22.95 0.47 -3.31
C HIS A 212 24.27 1.21 -3.63
N THR A 213 25.43 0.55 -3.55
CA THR A 213 26.73 1.17 -3.86
C THR A 213 27.55 0.31 -4.82
N ALA A 214 28.39 0.92 -5.66
CA ALA A 214 29.29 0.19 -6.54
C ALA A 214 30.60 0.94 -6.77
N ASP A 215 31.69 0.21 -7.01
CA ASP A 215 33.04 0.75 -7.20
C ASP A 215 33.18 1.62 -8.46
N GLN A 216 32.28 1.47 -9.44
CA GLN A 216 32.23 2.21 -10.71
C GLN A 216 33.27 1.80 -11.78
N GLY A 217 34.01 0.71 -11.61
CA GLY A 217 34.91 0.19 -12.65
C GLY A 217 34.14 -0.15 -13.92
N GLY A 218 34.64 0.34 -15.06
CA GLY A 218 33.93 0.24 -16.34
C GLY A 218 32.85 1.29 -16.56
N CYS A 219 32.63 2.24 -15.65
CA CYS A 219 31.71 3.36 -15.89
C CYS A 219 32.43 4.57 -16.50
N LEU A 220 31.73 5.35 -17.34
CA LEU A 220 32.28 6.58 -17.93
C LEU A 220 32.76 7.55 -16.84
N GLY A 221 34.05 7.93 -16.93
CA GLY A 221 34.69 8.87 -16.01
C GLY A 221 35.16 8.25 -14.68
N ALA A 222 35.11 6.92 -14.53
CA ALA A 222 35.72 6.24 -13.40
C ALA A 222 37.23 6.08 -13.57
N SER A 223 37.98 6.27 -12.49
CA SER A 223 39.45 6.08 -12.46
C SER A 223 39.88 4.74 -11.87
N THR A 224 38.93 3.96 -11.36
CA THR A 224 39.14 2.63 -10.77
C THR A 224 38.75 1.53 -11.74
N SER A 225 39.37 0.36 -11.61
CA SER A 225 38.99 -0.87 -12.30
C SER A 225 38.15 -1.81 -11.44
N GLY A 226 37.92 -1.48 -10.16
CA GLY A 226 37.10 -2.29 -9.26
C GLY A 226 35.63 -2.34 -9.71
N GLN A 227 35.05 -3.53 -9.78
CA GLN A 227 33.67 -3.75 -10.25
C GLN A 227 32.78 -4.39 -9.17
N ALA A 228 33.17 -4.29 -7.89
CA ALA A 228 32.33 -4.77 -6.81
C ALA A 228 31.09 -3.88 -6.65
N ALA A 229 30.00 -4.50 -6.25
CA ALA A 229 28.76 -3.83 -5.91
C ALA A 229 28.22 -4.36 -4.58
N ARG A 230 27.45 -3.54 -3.89
CA ARG A 230 26.69 -3.89 -2.70
C ARG A 230 25.25 -3.47 -2.94
N ASP A 231 24.34 -4.37 -2.64
CA ASP A 231 22.91 -4.18 -2.84
C ASP A 231 22.14 -4.35 -1.52
N THR A 232 21.01 -3.66 -1.39
CA THR A 232 20.11 -3.75 -0.24
C THR A 232 19.17 -4.95 -0.43
N ARG A 233 19.23 -5.91 0.50
CA ARG A 233 18.40 -7.13 0.47
C ARG A 233 16.93 -6.81 0.74
N VAL A 234 16.03 -7.56 0.11
CA VAL A 234 14.58 -7.44 0.29
C VAL A 234 13.88 -8.71 0.78
N ASP A 235 14.59 -9.83 0.89
CA ASP A 235 14.02 -11.15 1.21
C ASP A 235 13.31 -11.20 2.57
N ASP A 236 13.77 -10.43 3.54
CA ASP A 236 13.21 -10.29 4.88
C ASP A 236 12.33 -9.03 5.05
N LEU A 237 12.02 -8.31 3.96
CA LEU A 237 11.20 -7.10 3.96
C LEU A 237 9.79 -7.32 3.42
N ARG A 238 9.43 -8.54 3.00
CA ARG A 238 8.12 -8.82 2.40
C ARG A 238 6.95 -8.35 3.27
N ASP A 239 7.02 -8.54 4.59
CA ASP A 239 5.97 -8.09 5.51
C ASP A 239 5.88 -6.57 5.58
N TRP A 240 7.00 -5.86 5.52
CA TRP A 240 7.01 -4.41 5.48
C TRP A 240 6.50 -3.90 4.13
N ILE A 241 6.92 -4.50 3.01
CA ILE A 241 6.46 -4.15 1.67
C ILE A 241 4.95 -4.37 1.58
N THR A 242 4.48 -5.58 1.91
CA THR A 242 3.05 -5.93 1.81
C THR A 242 2.18 -5.02 2.67
N ARG A 243 2.59 -4.72 3.91
CA ARG A 243 1.85 -3.76 4.75
C ARG A 243 1.79 -2.39 4.09
N SER A 244 2.95 -1.85 3.72
CA SER A 244 3.09 -0.51 3.14
C SER A 244 2.41 -0.33 1.77
N THR A 245 2.17 -1.43 1.05
CA THR A 245 1.57 -1.39 -0.29
C THR A 245 0.09 -1.76 -0.31
N THR A 246 -0.47 -2.25 0.80
CA THR A 246 -1.87 -2.67 0.88
C THR A 246 -2.69 -1.61 1.60
N PRO A 247 -3.56 -0.86 0.90
CA PRO A 247 -4.38 0.17 1.50
C PRO A 247 -5.23 -0.36 2.66
N THR A 248 -5.34 0.44 3.71
CA THR A 248 -6.37 0.28 4.74
C THR A 248 -7.72 0.60 4.13
N GLN A 249 -8.65 -0.34 4.19
CA GLN A 249 -10.04 -0.16 3.81
C GLN A 249 -10.85 0.44 4.97
N GLN A 250 -10.58 -0.01 6.19
CA GLN A 250 -11.34 0.36 7.39
C GLN A 250 -10.40 0.55 8.58
N VAL A 251 -10.64 1.61 9.36
CA VAL A 251 -10.15 1.73 10.74
C VAL A 251 -11.36 1.70 11.69
N ALA A 252 -11.28 0.90 12.74
CA ALA A 252 -12.31 0.76 13.77
C ALA A 252 -11.72 1.09 15.15
N LEU A 253 -12.47 1.84 15.95
CA LEU A 253 -12.07 2.30 17.27
C LEU A 253 -13.11 1.88 18.31
N GLY A 254 -12.65 1.43 19.48
CA GLY A 254 -13.53 1.03 20.58
C GLY A 254 -12.75 0.94 21.88
N GLY A 255 -13.04 1.82 22.84
CA GLY A 255 -12.24 1.93 24.07
C GLY A 255 -10.75 2.13 23.77
N SER A 256 -9.90 1.29 24.37
CA SER A 256 -8.45 1.26 24.14
C SER A 256 -8.04 0.57 22.84
N ARG A 257 -8.97 0.01 22.05
CA ARG A 257 -8.63 -0.77 20.86
C ARG A 257 -8.67 0.02 19.58
N ILE A 258 -7.78 -0.39 18.69
CA ILE A 258 -7.72 0.07 17.30
C ILE A 258 -7.64 -1.18 16.45
N ALA A 259 -8.54 -1.30 15.48
CA ALA A 259 -8.50 -2.36 14.49
C ALA A 259 -8.41 -1.77 13.09
N VAL A 260 -7.78 -2.51 12.19
CA VAL A 260 -7.70 -2.19 10.76
C VAL A 260 -8.11 -3.38 9.92
N LEU A 261 -8.71 -3.10 8.78
CA LEU A 261 -8.96 -4.03 7.69
C LEU A 261 -8.28 -3.47 6.44
N THR A 262 -7.46 -4.28 5.80
CA THR A 262 -6.75 -3.93 4.56
C THR A 262 -7.43 -4.53 3.32
N ASP A 263 -7.14 -3.99 2.14
CA ASP A 263 -7.74 -4.41 0.85
C ASP A 263 -7.49 -5.89 0.51
N ASP A 264 -6.43 -6.49 1.04
CA ASP A 264 -6.13 -7.92 0.95
C ASP A 264 -6.91 -8.78 1.98
N ARG A 265 -7.91 -8.19 2.63
CA ARG A 265 -8.86 -8.83 3.54
C ARG A 265 -8.23 -9.35 4.83
N ARG A 266 -7.13 -8.76 5.27
CA ARG A 266 -6.54 -9.04 6.58
C ARG A 266 -7.07 -8.08 7.63
N ALA A 267 -7.57 -8.65 8.75
CA ALA A 267 -7.99 -7.87 9.91
C ALA A 267 -6.95 -7.97 11.02
N GLN A 268 -6.57 -6.81 11.57
CA GLN A 268 -5.63 -6.73 12.69
C GLN A 268 -6.19 -5.85 13.80
N VAL A 269 -5.77 -6.11 15.04
CA VAL A 269 -6.16 -5.33 16.21
C VAL A 269 -4.96 -5.08 17.10
N LYS A 270 -4.99 -3.97 17.82
CA LYS A 270 -4.15 -3.74 18.98
C LYS A 270 -4.97 -3.23 20.14
N ASP A 271 -4.44 -3.41 21.35
CA ASP A 271 -5.04 -2.95 22.59
C ASP A 271 -4.05 -2.06 23.34
N GLY A 272 -4.48 -0.88 23.76
CA GLY A 272 -3.67 0.08 24.50
C GLY A 272 -3.37 1.36 23.70
N GLY A 273 -2.15 1.88 23.87
CA GLY A 273 -1.73 3.16 23.28
C GLY A 273 -1.59 3.11 21.75
N LEU A 274 -1.43 4.29 21.14
CA LEU A 274 -1.35 4.43 19.68
C LEU A 274 -0.15 3.69 19.04
N ARG A 275 0.85 3.28 19.83
CA ARG A 275 2.04 2.53 19.41
C ARG A 275 2.08 1.07 19.89
N ALA A 276 0.98 0.54 20.43
CA ALA A 276 0.91 -0.87 20.83
C ALA A 276 1.08 -1.82 19.63
N ASP A 277 1.52 -3.04 19.93
CA ASP A 277 1.76 -4.08 18.94
C ASP A 277 0.47 -4.64 18.35
N TRP A 278 0.55 -5.02 17.07
CA TRP A 278 -0.57 -5.57 16.32
C TRP A 278 -0.68 -7.08 16.50
N VAL A 279 -1.93 -7.55 16.63
CA VAL A 279 -2.32 -8.96 16.66
C VAL A 279 -3.20 -9.23 15.44
N GLN A 280 -2.85 -10.25 14.66
CA GLN A 280 -3.69 -10.70 13.56
C GLN A 280 -4.97 -11.35 14.09
N LEU A 281 -6.13 -10.92 13.60
CA LEU A 281 -7.44 -11.47 14.00
C LEU A 281 -7.83 -12.66 13.13
N LEU A 282 -7.94 -12.44 11.82
CA LEU A 282 -8.32 -13.41 10.81
C LEU A 282 -7.42 -13.20 9.58
N GLY A 283 -7.15 -14.31 8.86
CA GLY A 283 -6.44 -14.29 7.57
C GLY A 283 -7.24 -13.59 6.47
N ALA A 284 -6.74 -13.63 5.23
CA ALA A 284 -7.23 -12.91 4.03
C ALA A 284 -8.67 -13.27 3.59
N ASN A 285 -9.66 -13.02 4.45
CA ASN A 285 -11.09 -13.31 4.25
C ASN A 285 -12.01 -12.34 5.03
N ALA A 286 -11.46 -11.30 5.67
CA ALA A 286 -12.25 -10.34 6.42
C ALA A 286 -12.96 -9.32 5.51
N LYS A 287 -14.23 -9.05 5.82
CA LYS A 287 -15.11 -8.07 5.16
C LYS A 287 -15.35 -6.83 6.01
N GLN A 288 -15.43 -7.00 7.33
CA GLN A 288 -15.68 -5.92 8.28
C GLN A 288 -15.00 -6.27 9.60
N VAL A 289 -14.42 -5.27 10.28
CA VAL A 289 -13.95 -5.41 11.67
C VAL A 289 -14.67 -4.42 12.58
N VAL A 290 -15.10 -4.85 13.76
CA VAL A 290 -15.75 -4.00 14.76
C VAL A 290 -15.13 -4.29 16.12
N VAL A 291 -14.81 -3.24 16.86
CA VAL A 291 -14.31 -3.31 18.23
C VAL A 291 -15.16 -2.42 19.12
N ASP A 292 -15.57 -2.94 20.26
CA ASP A 292 -16.27 -2.16 21.28
C ASP A 292 -15.92 -2.68 22.67
N GLY A 293 -15.32 -1.82 23.50
CA GLY A 293 -14.70 -2.24 24.75
C GLY A 293 -13.75 -3.43 24.56
N THR A 294 -14.01 -4.52 25.28
CA THR A 294 -13.24 -5.77 25.20
C THR A 294 -13.77 -6.78 24.18
N ARG A 295 -14.81 -6.43 23.42
CA ARG A 295 -15.41 -7.31 22.40
C ARG A 295 -14.86 -7.00 21.02
N ILE A 296 -14.58 -8.05 20.26
CA ILE A 296 -14.05 -7.97 18.89
C ILE A 296 -14.91 -8.81 17.97
N ALA A 297 -15.37 -8.23 16.88
CA ALA A 297 -16.09 -8.93 15.82
C ALA A 297 -15.36 -8.79 14.49
N VAL A 298 -15.36 -9.87 13.73
CA VAL A 298 -14.95 -9.88 12.32
C VAL A 298 -16.03 -10.58 11.52
N LEU A 299 -16.52 -9.92 10.48
CA LEU A 299 -17.36 -10.55 9.46
C LEU A 299 -16.47 -11.05 8.33
N ALA A 300 -16.59 -12.31 7.96
CA ALA A 300 -15.89 -12.89 6.82
C ALA A 300 -16.67 -12.72 5.50
N GLU A 301 -15.98 -12.79 4.36
CA GLU A 301 -16.59 -12.68 3.02
C GLU A 301 -17.62 -13.79 2.73
N ASP A 302 -17.41 -14.97 3.29
CA ASP A 302 -18.37 -16.08 3.25
C ASP A 302 -19.68 -15.79 4.01
N GLY A 303 -19.74 -14.70 4.78
CA GLY A 303 -20.89 -14.27 5.55
C GLY A 303 -20.96 -14.87 6.96
N VAL A 304 -19.89 -15.50 7.46
CA VAL A 304 -19.80 -15.92 8.86
C VAL A 304 -19.35 -14.76 9.74
N ALA A 305 -20.13 -14.47 10.78
CA ALA A 305 -19.77 -13.51 11.82
C ALA A 305 -19.03 -14.22 12.96
N TRP A 306 -17.79 -13.79 13.21
CA TRP A 306 -16.94 -14.29 14.28
C TRP A 306 -16.83 -13.25 15.38
N VAL A 307 -17.09 -13.62 16.64
CA VAL A 307 -17.01 -12.72 17.79
C VAL A 307 -16.21 -13.35 18.92
N LYS A 308 -15.46 -12.55 19.64
CA LYS A 308 -14.79 -12.93 20.89
C LYS A 308 -14.87 -11.83 21.94
N ASP A 309 -14.82 -12.25 23.19
CA ASP A 309 -14.75 -11.39 24.36
C ASP A 309 -13.38 -11.52 25.05
N GLY A 310 -12.90 -10.43 25.64
CA GLY A 310 -11.65 -10.43 26.42
C GLY A 310 -10.43 -10.08 25.58
N ALA A 311 -9.29 -10.75 25.84
CA ALA A 311 -7.99 -10.41 25.27
C ALA A 311 -7.96 -10.47 23.73
N THR A 312 -7.04 -9.72 23.09
CA THR A 312 -6.84 -9.74 21.63
C THR A 312 -6.42 -11.11 21.10
N THR A 313 -5.91 -11.99 21.96
CA THR A 313 -5.53 -13.39 21.66
C THR A 313 -6.63 -14.41 21.95
N ALA A 314 -7.78 -14.00 22.47
CA ALA A 314 -8.88 -14.91 22.75
C ALA A 314 -9.38 -15.62 21.47
N THR A 315 -10.00 -16.78 21.65
CA THR A 315 -10.55 -17.59 20.57
C THR A 315 -11.85 -17.01 20.04
N PHE A 316 -12.02 -17.00 18.72
CA PHE A 316 -13.27 -16.58 18.08
C PHE A 316 -14.36 -17.65 18.16
N VAL A 317 -15.60 -17.20 18.33
CA VAL A 317 -16.83 -18.01 18.24
C VAL A 317 -17.59 -17.59 16.98
N PRO A 318 -17.98 -18.53 16.09
CA PRO A 318 -18.89 -18.21 14.99
C PRO A 318 -20.29 -18.03 15.56
N VAL A 319 -20.83 -16.80 15.52
CA VAL A 319 -22.11 -16.47 16.19
C VAL A 319 -23.30 -16.46 15.24
N PHE A 320 -23.07 -16.30 13.94
CA PHE A 320 -24.12 -16.27 12.92
C PHE A 320 -23.53 -16.48 11.51
N THR A 321 -24.36 -16.94 10.56
CA THR A 321 -24.01 -17.13 9.14
C THR A 321 -24.94 -16.33 8.24
N ASN A 322 -24.64 -16.21 6.94
CA ASN A 322 -25.42 -15.41 5.99
C ASN A 322 -25.52 -13.92 6.38
N VAL A 323 -24.48 -13.38 7.03
CA VAL A 323 -24.38 -12.00 7.49
C VAL A 323 -23.81 -11.11 6.38
N ARG A 324 -24.29 -9.87 6.29
CA ARG A 324 -23.69 -8.82 5.45
C ARG A 324 -23.12 -7.63 6.22
N GLU A 325 -23.55 -7.43 7.46
CA GLU A 325 -23.09 -6.39 8.38
C GLU A 325 -23.22 -6.89 9.83
N ILE A 326 -22.22 -6.59 10.66
CA ILE A 326 -22.19 -6.86 12.10
C ILE A 326 -22.05 -5.55 12.88
N ALA A 327 -22.71 -5.45 14.03
CA ALA A 327 -22.65 -4.31 14.93
C ALA A 327 -22.42 -4.78 16.38
N LEU A 328 -21.65 -4.00 17.15
CA LEU A 328 -21.38 -4.24 18.56
C LEU A 328 -21.74 -2.99 19.38
N SER A 329 -22.27 -3.20 20.59
CA SER A 329 -22.42 -2.14 21.58
C SER A 329 -22.65 -2.74 22.97
N GLY A 330 -21.70 -2.55 23.88
CA GLY A 330 -21.69 -3.14 25.20
C GLY A 330 -21.93 -4.65 25.14
N ASN A 331 -22.97 -5.11 25.86
CA ASN A 331 -23.37 -6.51 25.88
C ASN A 331 -24.20 -6.95 24.67
N ARG A 332 -24.49 -6.08 23.69
CA ARG A 332 -25.28 -6.42 22.50
C ARG A 332 -24.43 -6.77 21.29
N ILE A 333 -24.90 -7.76 20.54
CA ILE A 333 -24.37 -8.15 19.23
C ILE A 333 -25.53 -8.10 18.24
N GLY A 334 -25.34 -7.35 17.15
CA GLY A 334 -26.30 -7.22 16.07
C GLY A 334 -25.74 -7.81 14.78
N VAL A 335 -26.59 -8.48 14.00
CA VAL A 335 -26.28 -8.91 12.64
C VAL A 335 -27.39 -8.49 11.70
N LEU A 336 -27.00 -8.05 10.51
CA LEU A 336 -27.92 -7.87 9.39
C LEU A 336 -27.63 -8.96 8.36
N THR A 337 -28.63 -9.78 8.06
CA THR A 337 -28.48 -10.88 7.10
C THR A 337 -28.46 -10.37 5.65
N ARG A 338 -27.95 -11.18 4.73
CA ARG A 338 -28.02 -10.88 3.28
C ARG A 338 -29.47 -10.73 2.78
N GLY A 339 -30.43 -11.35 3.46
CA GLY A 339 -31.87 -11.23 3.20
C GLY A 339 -32.54 -10.00 3.82
N GLY A 340 -31.80 -9.11 4.50
CA GLY A 340 -32.35 -7.88 5.07
C GLY A 340 -33.07 -8.07 6.41
N GLU A 341 -32.76 -9.13 7.14
CA GLU A 341 -33.27 -9.34 8.50
C GLU A 341 -32.24 -8.84 9.52
N ALA A 342 -32.63 -7.89 10.36
CA ALA A 342 -31.84 -7.44 11.50
C ALA A 342 -32.13 -8.33 12.70
N ARG A 343 -31.09 -8.90 13.30
CA ARG A 343 -31.19 -9.67 14.55
C ARG A 343 -30.25 -9.10 15.59
N VAL A 344 -30.71 -9.09 16.85
CA VAL A 344 -29.89 -8.66 17.98
C VAL A 344 -30.01 -9.68 19.10
N LYS A 345 -28.89 -9.95 19.76
CA LYS A 345 -28.85 -10.66 21.05
C LYS A 345 -28.21 -9.77 22.11
N GLU A 346 -28.58 -10.02 23.35
CA GLU A 346 -28.08 -9.30 24.52
C GLU A 346 -27.54 -10.30 25.55
N GLY A 347 -26.29 -10.10 25.99
CA GLY A 347 -25.63 -10.96 26.97
C GLY A 347 -24.32 -11.55 26.47
N ASP A 348 -24.09 -12.81 26.80
CA ASP A 348 -22.91 -13.56 26.38
C ASP A 348 -22.96 -13.97 24.89
N LEU A 349 -21.90 -14.62 24.41
CA LEU A 349 -21.79 -15.04 23.02
C LEU A 349 -22.77 -16.16 22.61
N TYR A 350 -23.47 -16.79 23.56
CA TYR A 350 -24.42 -17.89 23.33
C TYR A 350 -25.89 -17.48 23.56
N ALA A 351 -26.13 -16.23 23.99
CA ALA A 351 -27.46 -15.68 24.15
C ALA A 351 -28.34 -15.86 22.88
N PRO A 352 -29.65 -16.08 23.04
CA PRO A 352 -30.55 -16.29 21.92
C PRO A 352 -30.71 -15.02 21.07
N TRP A 353 -30.89 -15.22 19.77
CA TRP A 353 -31.14 -14.14 18.82
C TRP A 353 -32.61 -13.72 18.82
N VAL A 354 -32.86 -12.42 18.81
CA VAL A 354 -34.19 -11.82 18.57
C VAL A 354 -34.21 -11.24 17.16
N VAL A 355 -35.24 -11.54 16.39
CA VAL A 355 -35.49 -10.86 15.11
C VAL A 355 -36.08 -9.49 15.41
N GLU A 356 -35.39 -8.46 14.99
CA GLU A 356 -35.71 -7.07 15.32
C GLU A 356 -36.54 -6.39 14.24
N ALA A 357 -36.19 -6.62 12.97
CA ALA A 357 -36.89 -6.09 11.82
C ALA A 357 -36.51 -6.86 10.55
N THR A 358 -37.37 -6.79 9.53
CA THR A 358 -37.12 -7.29 8.16
C THR A 358 -37.14 -6.11 7.17
N GLY A 359 -36.64 -6.32 5.95
CA GLY A 359 -36.53 -5.24 4.96
C GLY A 359 -35.50 -4.15 5.33
N VAL A 360 -34.53 -4.50 6.19
CA VAL A 360 -33.52 -3.58 6.73
C VAL A 360 -32.31 -3.50 5.81
N THR A 361 -31.78 -2.30 5.59
CA THR A 361 -30.55 -2.01 4.82
C THR A 361 -29.34 -1.68 5.68
N SER A 362 -29.53 -1.23 6.92
CA SER A 362 -28.45 -0.96 7.89
C SER A 362 -28.92 -1.17 9.34
N LEU A 363 -28.03 -1.64 10.21
CA LEU A 363 -28.28 -1.89 11.64
C LEU A 363 -27.26 -1.15 12.51
N VAL A 364 -27.74 -0.36 13.46
CA VAL A 364 -26.91 0.45 14.36
C VAL A 364 -27.25 0.14 15.81
N LEU A 365 -26.23 -0.09 16.64
CA LEU A 365 -26.37 -0.29 18.07
C LEU A 365 -25.67 0.83 18.84
N SER A 366 -26.28 1.30 19.93
CA SER A 366 -25.62 2.22 20.86
C SER A 366 -26.26 2.15 22.24
N GLY A 367 -25.52 1.66 23.24
CA GLY A 367 -26.06 1.35 24.56
C GLY A 367 -27.32 0.48 24.47
N ASN A 368 -28.42 0.97 25.04
CA ASN A 368 -29.73 0.32 25.00
C ASN A 368 -30.58 0.70 23.77
N ARG A 369 -30.03 1.42 22.78
CA ARG A 369 -30.73 1.79 21.54
C ARG A 369 -30.41 0.84 20.41
N ILE A 370 -31.44 0.53 19.62
CA ILE A 370 -31.34 -0.23 18.36
C ILE A 370 -31.93 0.65 17.27
N GLY A 371 -31.17 0.85 16.21
CA GLY A 371 -31.57 1.65 15.05
C GLY A 371 -31.49 0.82 13.78
N VAL A 372 -32.48 0.96 12.91
CA VAL A 372 -32.48 0.34 11.58
C VAL A 372 -32.85 1.38 10.52
N VAL A 373 -32.32 1.21 9.31
CA VAL A 373 -32.79 1.91 8.12
C VAL A 373 -33.45 0.87 7.21
N ASN A 374 -34.69 1.09 6.77
CA ASN A 374 -35.35 0.17 5.83
C ASN A 374 -34.95 0.47 4.37
N ASP A 375 -35.42 -0.35 3.43
CA ASP A 375 -35.22 -0.17 1.99
C ASP A 375 -35.86 1.13 1.42
N GLY A 376 -36.96 1.59 2.02
CA GLY A 376 -37.55 2.92 1.76
C GLY A 376 -36.64 4.09 2.17
N GLY A 377 -35.66 3.85 3.05
CA GLY A 377 -34.81 4.88 3.64
C GLY A 377 -35.45 5.58 4.84
N GLU A 378 -36.39 4.96 5.54
CA GLU A 378 -36.84 5.43 6.84
C GLU A 378 -35.93 4.88 7.93
N ALA A 379 -35.48 5.77 8.82
CA ALA A 379 -34.79 5.38 10.04
C ALA A 379 -35.80 5.16 11.16
N HIS A 380 -35.71 3.98 11.77
CA HIS A 380 -36.47 3.57 12.94
C HIS A 380 -35.51 3.36 14.10
N VAL A 381 -35.86 3.86 15.29
CA VAL A 381 -35.06 3.66 16.50
C VAL A 381 -35.98 3.25 17.64
N LYS A 382 -35.53 2.29 18.43
CA LYS A 382 -36.14 1.95 19.72
C LYS A 382 -35.11 2.12 20.83
N GLU A 383 -35.60 2.31 22.05
CA GLU A 383 -34.79 2.51 23.25
C GLU A 383 -35.34 1.63 24.39
N GLY A 384 -34.46 0.86 25.02
CA GLY A 384 -34.84 -0.05 26.12
C GLY A 384 -34.54 -1.50 25.79
N SER A 385 -35.41 -2.41 26.22
CA SER A 385 -35.27 -3.85 26.00
C SER A 385 -35.35 -4.22 24.51
N LEU A 386 -35.01 -5.48 24.19
CA LEU A 386 -35.22 -6.05 22.85
C LEU A 386 -36.70 -6.14 22.45
N SER A 387 -37.64 -5.89 23.36
CA SER A 387 -39.08 -5.87 23.09
C SER A 387 -39.68 -4.45 23.02
N ALA A 388 -38.85 -3.40 23.11
CA ALA A 388 -39.33 -2.03 23.08
C ALA A 388 -39.96 -1.65 21.72
N ASP A 389 -40.89 -0.70 21.75
CA ASP A 389 -41.57 -0.23 20.55
C ASP A 389 -40.66 0.64 19.67
N TRP A 390 -40.86 0.52 18.36
CA TRP A 390 -40.15 1.32 17.35
C TRP A 390 -40.72 2.74 17.24
N VAL A 391 -39.82 3.71 17.01
CA VAL A 391 -40.16 5.07 16.62
C VAL A 391 -39.54 5.38 15.26
N VAL A 392 -40.36 5.79 14.29
CA VAL A 392 -39.86 6.38 13.04
C VAL A 392 -39.24 7.73 13.39
N VAL A 393 -37.92 7.88 13.22
CA VAL A 393 -37.21 9.09 13.63
C VAL A 393 -36.92 10.05 12.48
N TYR A 394 -36.78 9.54 11.24
CA TYR A 394 -36.49 10.36 10.07
C TYR A 394 -36.71 9.62 8.73
N PRO A 395 -37.30 10.25 7.69
CA PRO A 395 -37.41 9.67 6.35
C PRO A 395 -36.24 10.06 5.42
N GLY A 396 -36.03 9.35 4.31
CA GLY A 396 -35.03 9.73 3.30
C GLY A 396 -33.58 9.63 3.76
N VAL A 397 -33.30 8.74 4.71
CA VAL A 397 -32.01 8.45 5.32
C VAL A 397 -31.16 7.57 4.39
N LYS A 398 -29.89 7.94 4.27
CA LYS A 398 -28.82 7.13 3.66
C LYS A 398 -28.03 6.37 4.74
N SER A 399 -27.74 7.02 5.87
CA SER A 399 -27.05 6.41 7.00
C SER A 399 -27.57 6.96 8.32
N LEU A 400 -27.74 6.08 9.29
CA LEU A 400 -28.07 6.37 10.67
C LEU A 400 -26.82 6.14 11.53
N VAL A 401 -26.57 7.00 12.51
CA VAL A 401 -25.56 6.77 13.55
C VAL A 401 -26.10 7.18 14.90
N MET A 402 -25.63 6.53 15.97
CA MET A 402 -26.06 6.80 17.33
C MET A 402 -24.88 6.76 18.28
N SER A 403 -24.88 7.66 19.28
CA SER A 403 -23.94 7.60 20.39
C SER A 403 -24.57 8.21 21.63
N GLY A 404 -24.73 7.41 22.69
CA GLY A 404 -25.39 7.86 23.91
C GLY A 404 -26.78 8.43 23.62
N ASN A 405 -27.03 9.67 24.05
CA ASN A 405 -28.30 10.35 23.82
C ASN A 405 -28.41 11.03 22.43
N ARG A 406 -27.40 10.96 21.56
CA ARG A 406 -27.43 11.57 20.22
C ARG A 406 -27.83 10.58 19.14
N ILE A 407 -28.65 11.06 18.22
CA ILE A 407 -29.03 10.36 16.98
C ILE A 407 -28.70 11.28 15.81
N GLY A 408 -27.94 10.77 14.86
CA GLY A 408 -27.54 11.47 13.65
C GLY A 408 -28.03 10.75 12.41
N VAL A 409 -28.51 11.52 11.42
CA VAL A 409 -28.87 11.01 10.10
C VAL A 409 -28.10 11.75 9.03
N LEU A 410 -27.55 10.99 8.09
CA LEU A 410 -27.11 11.48 6.80
C LEU A 410 -28.20 11.14 5.78
N THR A 411 -28.78 12.15 5.16
CA THR A 411 -29.85 11.99 4.16
C THR A 411 -29.30 11.59 2.80
N LYS A 412 -30.17 11.07 1.93
CA LYS A 412 -29.83 10.75 0.53
C LYS A 412 -29.36 11.97 -0.28
N SER A 413 -29.73 13.19 0.13
CA SER A 413 -29.26 14.45 -0.48
C SER A 413 -27.93 14.97 0.09
N GLY A 414 -27.33 14.29 1.07
CA GLY A 414 -26.07 14.68 1.68
C GLY A 414 -26.20 15.70 2.82
N GLU A 415 -27.40 15.99 3.31
CA GLU A 415 -27.61 16.78 4.53
C GLU A 415 -27.44 15.91 5.78
N VAL A 416 -26.71 16.44 6.77
CA VAL A 416 -26.59 15.86 8.11
C VAL A 416 -27.49 16.60 9.08
N ARG A 417 -28.28 15.84 9.83
CA ARG A 417 -29.02 16.33 11.01
C ARG A 417 -28.66 15.50 12.23
N VAL A 418 -28.58 16.16 13.38
CA VAL A 418 -28.35 15.52 14.67
C VAL A 418 -29.35 16.07 15.67
N LYS A 419 -29.92 15.19 16.48
CA LYS A 419 -30.70 15.54 17.66
C LYS A 419 -30.04 15.00 18.92
N GLU A 420 -30.32 15.65 20.04
CA GLU A 420 -29.82 15.27 21.36
C GLU A 420 -31.00 15.11 22.32
N GLY A 421 -31.05 13.99 23.04
CA GLY A 421 -32.11 13.68 24.00
C GLY A 421 -32.93 12.45 23.61
N GLY A 422 -34.23 12.49 23.89
CA GLY A 422 -35.15 11.39 23.62
C GLY A 422 -35.42 11.17 22.13
N LEU A 423 -36.12 10.08 21.79
CA LEU A 423 -36.40 9.71 20.40
C LEU A 423 -37.27 10.72 19.64
N ARG A 424 -37.96 11.64 20.34
CA ARG A 424 -38.79 12.70 19.74
C ARG A 424 -38.17 14.11 19.84
N ALA A 425 -36.90 14.22 20.23
CA ALA A 425 -36.21 15.51 20.29
C ALA A 425 -36.09 16.17 18.90
N ASP A 426 -35.98 17.51 18.90
CA ASP A 426 -35.87 18.30 17.69
C ASP A 426 -34.54 18.10 16.97
N TRP A 427 -34.60 18.17 15.64
CA TRP A 427 -33.44 18.02 14.78
C TRP A 427 -32.71 19.34 14.56
N VAL A 428 -31.38 19.31 14.66
CA VAL A 428 -30.51 20.43 14.31
C VAL A 428 -29.72 20.07 13.06
N VAL A 429 -29.82 20.90 12.02
CA VAL A 429 -29.00 20.78 10.81
C VAL A 429 -27.54 21.05 11.16
N GLN A 430 -26.66 20.14 10.75
CA GLN A 430 -25.24 20.22 11.08
C GLN A 430 -24.39 20.68 9.88
N SER A 431 -24.68 20.15 8.70
CA SER A 431 -23.94 20.42 7.46
C SER A 431 -24.68 19.84 6.24
N SER A 432 -24.28 20.25 5.04
CA SER A 432 -24.77 19.74 3.76
C SER A 432 -23.61 19.28 2.87
N GLY A 433 -23.88 18.45 1.85
CA GLY A 433 -22.85 17.89 0.96
C GLY A 433 -21.90 16.93 1.66
N VAL A 434 -22.34 16.26 2.72
CA VAL A 434 -21.56 15.32 3.52
C VAL A 434 -21.64 13.91 2.91
N THR A 435 -20.54 13.17 2.96
CA THR A 435 -20.46 11.79 2.47
C THR A 435 -20.44 10.75 3.59
N SER A 436 -19.96 11.10 4.79
CA SER A 436 -19.96 10.25 5.98
C SER A 436 -20.19 11.05 7.26
N LEU A 437 -20.83 10.43 8.24
CA LEU A 437 -21.18 10.98 9.55
C LEU A 437 -20.71 10.01 10.64
N SER A 438 -20.09 10.53 11.69
CA SER A 438 -19.69 9.76 12.87
C SER A 438 -20.07 10.50 14.15
N LEU A 439 -20.50 9.78 15.18
CA LEU A 439 -20.83 10.32 16.50
C LEU A 439 -20.07 9.56 17.58
N SER A 440 -19.55 10.29 18.57
CA SER A 440 -19.07 9.68 19.80
C SER A 440 -19.22 10.64 20.98
N GLY A 441 -20.07 10.29 21.94
CA GLY A 441 -20.39 11.17 23.07
C GLY A 441 -20.85 12.55 22.58
N ASN A 442 -20.16 13.60 23.02
CA ASN A 442 -20.42 14.98 22.61
C ASN A 442 -19.69 15.40 21.32
N ARG A 443 -19.02 14.49 20.61
CA ARG A 443 -18.36 14.76 19.33
C ARG A 443 -19.24 14.44 18.14
N ILE A 444 -19.16 15.30 17.12
CA ILE A 444 -19.78 15.11 15.81
C ILE A 444 -18.69 15.22 14.76
N GLY A 445 -18.54 14.20 13.93
CA GLY A 445 -17.58 14.16 12.83
C GLY A 445 -18.29 14.03 11.50
N ILE A 446 -17.84 14.78 10.50
CA ILE A 446 -18.33 14.67 9.11
C ILE A 446 -17.16 14.55 8.14
N LEU A 447 -17.38 13.82 7.05
CA LEU A 447 -16.51 13.79 5.89
C LEU A 447 -17.19 14.54 4.74
N LYS A 448 -16.54 15.56 4.18
CA LYS A 448 -17.03 16.31 3.02
C LYS A 448 -15.86 16.72 2.15
N ASN A 449 -15.95 16.46 0.84
CA ASN A 449 -14.91 16.80 -0.14
C ASN A 449 -13.50 16.31 0.25
N GLY A 450 -13.41 15.10 0.81
CA GLY A 450 -12.13 14.53 1.28
C GLY A 450 -11.55 15.21 2.52
N GLN A 451 -12.33 16.02 3.24
CA GLN A 451 -11.94 16.67 4.49
C GLN A 451 -12.74 16.12 5.67
N ALA A 452 -12.04 15.68 6.71
CA ALA A 452 -12.64 15.34 7.99
C ALA A 452 -12.77 16.61 8.84
N HIS A 453 -13.99 16.90 9.26
CA HIS A 453 -14.29 17.99 10.20
C HIS A 453 -14.90 17.40 11.46
N VAL A 454 -14.42 17.82 12.63
CA VAL A 454 -14.95 17.37 13.92
C VAL A 454 -15.23 18.58 14.80
N LYS A 455 -16.32 18.51 15.56
CA LYS A 455 -16.60 19.43 16.66
C LYS A 455 -16.88 18.67 17.93
N GLU A 456 -16.68 19.35 19.05
CA GLU A 456 -16.90 18.81 20.39
C GLU A 456 -17.74 19.78 21.21
N GLY A 457 -18.69 19.24 21.99
CA GLY A 457 -19.58 20.02 22.83
C GLY A 457 -21.01 20.11 22.28
N PRO A 458 -21.74 21.22 22.49
CA PRO A 458 -23.15 21.33 22.09
C PRO A 458 -23.35 21.22 20.58
N LEU A 459 -24.59 20.97 20.13
CA LEU A 459 -24.91 20.83 18.69
C LEU A 459 -24.55 22.06 17.86
N GLY A 460 -24.44 23.25 18.47
CA GLY A 460 -24.01 24.50 17.84
C GLY A 460 -22.50 24.77 17.87
N ALA A 461 -21.66 23.85 18.37
CA ALA A 461 -20.22 24.07 18.47
C ALA A 461 -19.55 24.27 17.09
N THR A 462 -18.41 24.95 17.09
CA THR A 462 -17.62 25.26 15.89
C THR A 462 -16.90 24.02 15.37
N TRP A 463 -16.83 23.89 14.04
CA TRP A 463 -16.08 22.84 13.36
C TRP A 463 -14.57 23.09 13.39
N VAL A 464 -13.80 22.04 13.61
CA VAL A 464 -12.36 21.99 13.42
C VAL A 464 -12.05 21.10 12.22
N LEU A 465 -11.27 21.61 11.26
CA LEU A 465 -10.72 20.80 10.19
C LEU A 465 -9.64 19.89 10.76
N GLU A 466 -9.88 18.59 10.73
CA GLU A 466 -9.03 17.58 11.36
C GLU A 466 -7.99 17.00 10.41
N ALA A 467 -8.41 16.74 9.17
CA ALA A 467 -7.55 16.21 8.12
C ALA A 467 -8.12 16.54 6.74
N SER A 468 -7.23 16.66 5.75
CA SER A 468 -7.57 16.76 4.33
C SER A 468 -7.01 15.55 3.58
N GLY A 469 -7.59 15.22 2.43
CA GLY A 469 -7.16 14.06 1.63
C GLY A 469 -7.49 12.73 2.29
N VAL A 470 -8.65 12.63 2.95
CA VAL A 470 -9.09 11.41 3.66
C VAL A 470 -10.33 10.77 3.02
N THR A 471 -10.42 9.45 3.14
CA THR A 471 -11.50 8.60 2.59
C THR A 471 -12.47 8.13 3.66
N SER A 472 -12.07 8.12 4.93
CA SER A 472 -12.93 7.74 6.06
C SER A 472 -12.64 8.56 7.31
N LEU A 473 -13.63 8.60 8.21
CA LEU A 473 -13.58 9.22 9.53
C LEU A 473 -14.38 8.36 10.52
N VAL A 474 -13.79 8.06 11.67
CA VAL A 474 -14.44 7.35 12.78
C VAL A 474 -14.09 8.02 14.11
N LEU A 475 -15.06 8.07 15.03
CA LEU A 475 -14.91 8.62 16.37
C LEU A 475 -15.18 7.54 17.42
N SER A 476 -14.37 7.53 18.49
CA SER A 476 -14.64 6.71 19.68
C SER A 476 -14.01 7.35 20.91
N GLY A 477 -14.84 7.82 21.84
CA GLY A 477 -14.38 8.55 23.02
C GLY A 477 -13.56 9.78 22.62
N ASN A 478 -12.35 9.88 23.17
CA ASN A 478 -11.40 10.94 22.84
C ASN A 478 -10.53 10.64 21.60
N ARG A 479 -10.78 9.54 20.87
CA ARG A 479 -10.03 9.18 19.66
C ARG A 479 -10.72 9.60 18.38
N ILE A 480 -9.91 10.02 17.42
CA ILE A 480 -10.32 10.32 16.05
C ILE A 480 -9.46 9.47 15.13
N GLY A 481 -10.09 8.68 14.26
CA GLY A 481 -9.43 7.85 13.26
C GLY A 481 -9.81 8.30 11.85
N VAL A 482 -8.82 8.34 10.95
CA VAL A 482 -9.03 8.58 9.52
C VAL A 482 -8.21 7.61 8.69
N VAL A 483 -8.69 7.31 7.49
CA VAL A 483 -7.87 6.71 6.44
C VAL A 483 -7.62 7.76 5.37
N ASP A 484 -6.36 7.96 4.98
CA ASP A 484 -6.02 8.90 3.91
C ASP A 484 -6.21 8.30 2.50
N GLN A 485 -6.11 9.13 1.46
CA GLN A 485 -6.18 8.70 0.05
C GLN A 485 -5.04 7.75 -0.38
N ALA A 486 -4.00 7.62 0.43
CA ALA A 486 -2.95 6.63 0.23
C ALA A 486 -3.26 5.29 0.91
N GLY A 487 -4.35 5.18 1.67
CA GLY A 487 -4.73 3.97 2.39
C GLY A 487 -4.09 3.85 3.76
N LYS A 488 -3.56 4.94 4.33
CA LYS A 488 -2.90 4.90 5.63
C LYS A 488 -3.90 5.20 6.73
N ALA A 489 -3.85 4.44 7.83
CA ALA A 489 -4.68 4.72 9.00
C ALA A 489 -3.92 5.64 9.97
N HIS A 490 -4.54 6.78 10.27
CA HIS A 490 -4.06 7.73 11.26
C HIS A 490 -5.05 7.79 12.42
N VAL A 491 -4.54 7.79 13.64
CA VAL A 491 -5.35 7.98 14.85
C VAL A 491 -4.68 9.02 15.73
N LYS A 492 -5.48 9.91 16.30
CA LYS A 492 -5.07 10.77 17.41
C LYS A 492 -5.94 10.48 18.64
N GLU A 493 -5.41 10.82 19.80
CA GLU A 493 -6.05 10.62 21.09
C GLU A 493 -5.87 11.87 21.94
N GLY A 494 -6.97 12.38 22.51
CA GLY A 494 -6.97 13.60 23.31
C GLY A 494 -8.00 14.61 22.78
N ASP A 495 -7.71 15.89 22.93
CA ASP A 495 -8.53 16.97 22.41
C ASP A 495 -8.48 17.07 20.86
N LEU A 496 -9.20 18.05 20.30
CA LEU A 496 -9.22 18.29 18.85
C LEU A 496 -7.89 18.85 18.30
N TYR A 497 -6.89 19.12 19.12
CA TYR A 497 -5.58 19.64 18.72
C TYR A 497 -4.43 18.64 18.92
N ALA A 498 -4.73 17.45 19.48
CA ALA A 498 -3.77 16.37 19.64
C ALA A 498 -3.12 15.96 18.31
N GLY A 499 -1.84 15.56 18.38
CA GLY A 499 -1.07 15.13 17.21
C GLY A 499 -1.52 13.79 16.64
N TRP A 500 -1.46 13.66 15.32
CA TRP A 500 -1.74 12.41 14.60
C TRP A 500 -0.62 11.38 14.78
N VAL A 501 -1.01 10.12 14.94
CA VAL A 501 -0.12 8.96 14.87
C VAL A 501 -0.56 8.07 13.73
N VAL A 502 0.40 7.74 12.87
CA VAL A 502 0.27 6.67 11.89
C VAL A 502 0.18 5.36 12.65
N VAL A 503 -0.99 4.72 12.64
CA VAL A 503 -1.17 3.45 13.33
C VAL A 503 -1.01 2.26 12.40
N TRP A 504 -1.29 2.44 11.11
CA TRP A 504 -1.13 1.44 10.06
C TRP A 504 -0.72 2.11 8.74
N GLN A 505 0.15 1.45 7.98
CA GLN A 505 0.64 1.93 6.68
C GLN A 505 0.75 0.78 5.69
#